data_AF-A0A835YVN8-F1
#
_entry.id   AF-A0A835YVN8-F1
#
_cell.length_a   1.000
_cell.length_b   1.000
_cell.length_c   1.000
_cell.angle_alpha   90.00
_cell.angle_beta   90.00
_cell.angle_gamma   90.00
#
_symmetry.space_group_name_H-M   'P 1'
#
loop_
_entity.id
_entity.type
_entity.pdbx_description
1 polymer ?
#
loop_
_entity_poly.entity_id
_entity_poly.type
_entity_poly.pdbx_seq_one_letter_code
_entity_poly.pdbx_strand_id
1 'polypeptide(L)'
;MRVITSPATSEEGLLNDIAGELKLLAEATPDPEHGATTMVVARPPLLDDFDDYNDMAGIVNDVIDDLGLRGVVQLATFHPRYLFAGESEVLSYTNRSPYATFHLLLEDEITQAVAAYPDIDKIWMRNQATVQRVGADAMQSLLHSCRQAASQGGGAEGGASSGGSAGSRH
;
A
#
# COMPACT_ATOMS: atom_id res chain seq x y z
N MET A 1 -0.66 11.91 4.24
CA MET A 1 -0.41 10.57 3.66
C MET A 1 0.84 10.58 2.78
N ARG A 2 1.81 9.74 3.12
CA ARG A 2 3.04 9.46 2.35
C ARG A 2 2.89 8.13 1.62
N VAL A 3 3.35 8.06 0.38
CA VAL A 3 3.37 6.82 -0.42
C VAL A 3 4.76 6.60 -0.95
N ILE A 4 5.30 5.40 -0.76
CA ILE A 4 6.58 4.98 -1.32
C ILE A 4 6.41 3.70 -2.13
N THR A 5 7.17 3.61 -3.22
CA THR A 5 7.37 2.37 -3.96
C THR A 5 8.74 1.85 -3.58
N SER A 6 8.79 0.69 -2.91
CA SER A 6 10.06 0.11 -2.48
C SER A 6 10.92 -0.25 -3.69
N PRO A 7 12.20 0.17 -3.73
CA PRO A 7 13.14 -0.26 -4.75
C PRO A 7 13.62 -1.70 -4.54
N ALA A 8 13.32 -2.34 -3.40
CA ALA A 8 13.81 -3.66 -3.08
C ALA A 8 13.39 -4.72 -4.12
N THR A 9 14.28 -5.67 -4.33
CA THR A 9 14.05 -6.87 -5.15
C THR A 9 14.16 -8.16 -4.32
N SER A 10 14.25 -8.01 -3.00
CA SER A 10 14.30 -9.10 -2.02
C SER A 10 13.44 -8.75 -0.81
N GLU A 11 12.94 -9.77 -0.12
CA GLU A 11 12.14 -9.63 1.10
C GLU A 11 12.89 -8.90 2.21
N GLU A 12 14.16 -9.23 2.43
CA GLU A 12 15.02 -8.54 3.40
C GLU A 12 15.17 -7.05 3.07
N GLY A 13 15.34 -6.70 1.79
CA GLY A 13 15.41 -5.31 1.35
C GLY A 13 14.11 -4.57 1.59
N LEU A 14 12.97 -5.20 1.30
CA LEU A 14 11.66 -4.62 1.54
C LEU A 14 11.39 -4.43 3.03
N LEU A 15 11.77 -5.39 3.86
CA LEU A 15 11.63 -5.28 5.31
C LEU A 15 12.48 -4.13 5.87
N ASN A 16 13.69 -3.94 5.34
CA ASN A 16 14.54 -2.80 5.69
C ASN A 16 13.90 -1.46 5.30
N ASP A 17 13.29 -1.38 4.12
CA ASP A 17 12.55 -0.19 3.68
C ASP A 17 11.36 0.09 4.62
N ILE A 18 10.57 -0.93 4.94
CA ILE A 18 9.42 -0.82 5.86
C ILE A 18 9.87 -0.39 7.26
N ALA A 19 10.94 -0.98 7.79
CA ALA A 19 11.50 -0.62 9.08
C ALA A 19 12.02 0.82 9.11
N GLY A 20 12.59 1.31 8.00
CA GLY A 20 12.96 2.71 7.84
C GLY A 20 11.75 3.64 7.91
N GLU A 21 10.69 3.31 7.17
CA GLU A 21 9.45 4.09 7.18
C GLU A 21 8.72 4.03 8.53
N LEU A 22 8.76 2.91 9.27
CA LEU A 22 8.25 2.82 10.64
C LEU A 22 8.94 3.80 11.58
N LYS A 23 10.27 3.90 11.51
CA LYS A 23 11.05 4.85 12.33
C LYS A 23 10.73 6.29 11.95
N LEU A 24 10.68 6.59 10.65
CA LEU A 24 10.30 7.93 10.17
C LEU A 24 8.89 8.30 10.61
N LEU A 25 7.94 7.35 10.57
CA LEU A 25 6.57 7.56 10.99
C LEU A 25 6.47 7.82 12.50
N ALA A 26 7.24 7.08 13.31
CA ALA A 26 7.28 7.26 14.76
C ALA A 26 7.94 8.59 15.18
N GLU A 27 8.89 9.10 14.40
CA GLU A 27 9.53 10.40 14.61
C GLU A 27 8.69 11.57 14.10
N ALA A 28 7.73 11.30 13.20
CA ALA A 28 6.85 12.33 12.68
C ALA A 28 5.98 12.89 13.81
N THR A 29 6.10 14.19 14.07
CA THR A 29 5.10 14.88 14.90
C THR A 29 3.78 14.87 14.13
N PRO A 30 2.66 14.41 14.72
CA PRO A 30 1.36 14.43 14.05
C PRO A 30 1.06 15.85 13.58
N ASP A 31 1.03 16.06 12.27
CA ASP A 31 0.59 17.32 11.67
C ASP A 31 -0.93 17.25 11.54
N PRO A 32 -1.70 18.11 12.23
CA PRO A 32 -3.15 18.14 12.14
C PRO A 32 -3.68 18.33 10.70
N GLU A 33 -2.89 18.90 9.79
CA GLU A 33 -3.27 19.08 8.38
C GLU A 33 -2.85 17.90 7.49
N HIS A 34 -1.85 17.11 7.91
CA HIS A 34 -1.30 16.02 7.12
C HIS A 34 -1.23 14.76 7.97
N GLY A 35 -2.33 14.01 8.04
CA GLY A 35 -2.37 12.70 8.70
C GLY A 35 -1.14 11.86 8.32
N ALA A 36 -0.36 11.49 9.34
CA ALA A 36 0.88 10.77 9.23
C ALA A 36 0.58 9.28 9.07
N THR A 37 0.41 8.87 7.81
CA THR A 37 0.35 7.47 7.42
C THR A 37 1.33 7.23 6.28
N THR A 38 2.01 6.09 6.27
CA THR A 38 2.90 5.69 5.17
C THR A 38 2.37 4.44 4.49
N MET A 39 2.21 4.50 3.17
CA MET A 39 1.87 3.35 2.34
C MET A 39 3.12 2.88 1.59
N VAL A 40 3.57 1.66 1.86
CA VAL A 40 4.71 1.01 1.21
C VAL A 40 4.20 0.01 0.18
N VAL A 41 4.57 0.21 -1.09
CA VAL A 41 4.17 -0.67 -2.20
C VAL A 41 5.37 -1.49 -2.66
N ALA A 42 5.24 -2.82 -2.62
CA ALA A 42 6.26 -3.72 -3.15
C ALA A 42 6.16 -3.80 -4.69
N ARG A 43 7.32 -3.83 -5.37
CA ARG A 43 7.35 -3.94 -6.83
C ARG A 43 7.26 -5.41 -7.26
N PRO A 44 6.39 -5.74 -8.23
CA PRO A 44 6.36 -7.09 -8.80
C PRO A 44 7.73 -7.50 -9.35
N PRO A 45 8.10 -8.79 -9.27
CA PRO A 45 7.27 -9.90 -8.78
C PRO A 45 7.38 -10.14 -7.26
N LEU A 46 8.01 -9.23 -6.50
CA LEU A 46 8.21 -9.41 -5.07
C LEU A 46 6.86 -9.44 -4.34
N LEU A 47 6.61 -10.54 -3.60
CA LEU A 47 5.35 -10.80 -2.89
C LEU A 47 4.12 -10.80 -3.81
N ASP A 48 4.22 -11.28 -5.05
CA ASP A 48 3.03 -11.63 -5.86
C ASP A 48 2.36 -12.92 -5.34
N ASP A 49 3.11 -13.77 -4.63
CA ASP A 49 2.55 -14.88 -3.87
C ASP A 49 1.96 -14.37 -2.54
N PHE A 50 0.81 -14.95 -2.17
CA PHE A 50 0.00 -14.48 -1.06
C PHE A 50 0.44 -15.11 0.25
N ASP A 51 0.96 -16.34 0.21
CA ASP A 51 1.47 -17.00 1.40
C ASP A 51 2.78 -16.29 1.82
N ASP A 52 3.69 -16.04 0.87
CA ASP A 52 4.90 -15.23 1.09
C ASP A 52 4.55 -13.82 1.60
N TYR A 53 3.53 -13.18 1.02
CA TYR A 53 3.03 -11.87 1.49
C TYR A 53 2.50 -11.92 2.91
N ASN A 54 1.72 -12.95 3.26
CA ASN A 54 1.11 -13.10 4.57
C ASN A 54 2.18 -13.38 5.64
N ASP A 55 3.21 -14.17 5.31
CA ASP A 55 4.37 -14.38 6.16
C ASP A 55 5.14 -13.07 6.39
N MET A 56 5.38 -12.28 5.33
CA MET A 56 5.97 -10.94 5.47
C MET A 56 5.13 -10.02 6.34
N ALA A 57 3.80 -10.04 6.22
CA ALA A 57 2.92 -9.25 7.10
C ALA A 57 3.06 -9.65 8.58
N GLY A 58 3.27 -10.94 8.87
CA GLY A 58 3.64 -11.41 10.20
C GLY A 58 4.95 -10.79 10.68
N ILE A 59 6.01 -10.88 9.85
CA ILE A 59 7.33 -10.33 10.17
C ILE A 59 7.29 -8.81 10.40
N VAL A 60 6.50 -8.07 9.61
CA VAL A 60 6.34 -6.62 9.80
C VAL A 60 5.66 -6.31 11.14
N ASN A 61 4.69 -7.10 11.58
CA ASN A 61 4.10 -6.95 12.91
C ASN A 61 5.13 -7.23 14.02
N ASP A 62 5.97 -8.25 13.86
CA ASP A 62 7.05 -8.52 14.81
C ASP A 62 8.04 -7.34 14.88
N VAL A 63 8.38 -6.73 13.75
CA VAL A 63 9.22 -5.52 13.71
C VAL A 63 8.55 -4.31 14.38
N ILE A 64 7.24 -4.13 14.24
CA ILE A 64 6.49 -3.08 14.96
C ILE A 64 6.62 -3.29 16.47
N ASP A 65 6.46 -4.54 16.93
CA ASP A 65 6.62 -4.90 18.34
C ASP A 65 8.06 -4.65 18.83
N ASP A 66 9.07 -5.11 18.07
CA ASP A 66 10.49 -4.97 18.40
C ASP A 66 10.97 -3.52 18.47
N LEU A 67 10.38 -2.64 17.65
CA LEU A 67 10.65 -1.20 17.68
C LEU A 67 9.90 -0.48 18.81
N GLY A 68 9.09 -1.19 19.61
CA GLY A 68 8.28 -0.61 20.67
C GLY A 68 7.13 0.26 20.15
N LEU A 69 6.68 0.00 18.91
CA LEU A 69 5.59 0.73 18.25
C LEU A 69 4.24 0.04 18.37
N ARG A 70 4.15 -1.03 19.16
CA ARG A 70 2.88 -1.68 19.51
C ARG A 70 1.96 -0.71 20.23
N GLY A 71 0.73 -0.55 19.76
CA GLY A 71 -0.21 0.44 20.31
C GLY A 71 0.04 1.86 19.80
N VAL A 72 1.02 2.05 18.91
CA VAL A 72 1.38 3.33 18.31
C VAL A 72 1.18 3.28 16.80
N VAL A 73 1.62 2.20 16.16
CA VAL A 73 1.46 1.97 14.73
C VAL A 73 0.64 0.71 14.48
N GLN A 74 -0.41 0.83 13.68
CA GLN A 74 -1.17 -0.28 13.14
C GLN A 74 -0.75 -0.58 11.71
N LEU A 75 -0.58 -1.87 11.40
CA LEU A 75 -0.40 -2.35 10.03
C LEU A 75 -1.75 -2.72 9.40
N ALA A 76 -2.07 -2.08 8.26
CA ALA A 76 -3.13 -2.51 7.36
C ALA A 76 -2.53 -3.10 6.07
N THR A 77 -3.05 -4.25 5.65
CA THR A 77 -2.46 -5.09 4.60
C THR A 77 -3.39 -5.19 3.39
N PHE A 78 -2.82 -5.05 2.18
CA PHE A 78 -3.52 -5.21 0.92
C PHE A 78 -2.69 -6.00 -0.11
N HIS A 79 -3.35 -6.90 -0.85
CA HIS A 79 -2.68 -7.78 -1.81
C HIS A 79 -3.59 -8.11 -3.00
N PRO A 80 -3.09 -8.31 -4.24
CA PRO A 80 -3.93 -8.66 -5.39
C PRO A 80 -4.76 -9.93 -5.20
N ARG A 81 -4.20 -10.89 -4.46
CA ARG A 81 -4.81 -12.18 -4.16
C ARG A 81 -5.31 -12.28 -2.72
N TYR A 82 -5.56 -11.15 -2.03
CA TYR A 82 -6.00 -11.16 -0.64
C TYR A 82 -7.21 -12.07 -0.46
N LEU A 83 -7.14 -12.95 0.54
CA LEU A 83 -8.20 -13.88 0.93
C LEU A 83 -8.20 -14.01 2.45
N PHE A 84 -9.29 -13.58 3.09
CA PHE A 84 -9.45 -13.79 4.53
C PHE A 84 -9.73 -15.26 4.83
N ALA A 85 -9.13 -15.77 5.92
CA ALA A 85 -9.34 -17.14 6.35
C ALA A 85 -10.83 -17.40 6.67
N GLY A 86 -11.43 -18.36 5.97
CA GLY A 86 -12.83 -18.77 6.18
C GLY A 86 -13.88 -17.86 5.54
N GLU A 87 -13.48 -16.84 4.77
CA GLU A 87 -14.39 -15.88 4.15
C GLU A 87 -14.57 -16.12 2.64
N SER A 88 -15.62 -15.52 2.09
CA SER A 88 -15.86 -15.57 0.65
C SER A 88 -14.86 -14.72 -0.14
N GLU A 89 -14.64 -15.08 -1.40
CA GLU A 89 -13.80 -14.30 -2.31
C GLU A 89 -14.28 -12.86 -2.44
N VAL A 90 -15.59 -12.65 -2.56
CA VAL A 90 -16.22 -11.33 -2.73
C VAL A 90 -15.90 -10.39 -1.56
N LEU A 91 -15.94 -10.90 -0.33
CA LEU A 91 -15.66 -10.10 0.86
C LEU A 91 -14.19 -9.70 0.94
N SER A 92 -13.28 -10.54 0.45
CA SER A 92 -11.85 -10.25 0.47
C SER A 92 -11.45 -9.09 -0.46
N TYR A 93 -12.32 -8.67 -1.38
CA TYR A 93 -12.09 -7.48 -2.21
C TYR A 93 -12.04 -6.16 -1.43
N THR A 94 -12.47 -6.12 -0.17
CA THR A 94 -12.24 -4.94 0.68
C THR A 94 -10.75 -4.69 0.95
N ASN A 95 -9.91 -5.72 0.82
CA ASN A 95 -8.47 -5.68 1.07
C ASN A 95 -7.64 -6.08 -0.17
N ARG A 96 -8.27 -6.19 -1.36
CA ARG A 96 -7.53 -6.41 -2.60
C ARG A 96 -7.02 -5.09 -3.17
N SER A 97 -5.75 -5.08 -3.58
CA SER A 97 -5.07 -3.94 -4.22
C SER A 97 -4.33 -4.41 -5.48
N PRO A 98 -4.00 -3.53 -6.44
CA PRO A 98 -3.27 -3.92 -7.65
C PRO A 98 -1.88 -4.51 -7.40
N TYR A 99 -1.26 -4.16 -6.26
CA TYR A 99 0.07 -4.55 -5.83
C TYR A 99 0.11 -4.85 -4.33
N ALA A 100 1.03 -5.72 -3.90
CA ALA A 100 1.30 -5.98 -2.49
C ALA A 100 1.67 -4.68 -1.75
N THR A 101 0.92 -4.36 -0.70
CA THR A 101 0.98 -3.07 -0.03
C THR A 101 0.90 -3.23 1.49
N PHE A 102 1.73 -2.47 2.20
CA PHE A 102 1.76 -2.36 3.66
C PHE A 102 1.44 -0.91 4.02
N HIS A 103 0.32 -0.67 4.71
CA HIS A 103 -0.11 0.66 5.12
C HIS A 103 0.10 0.81 6.62
N LEU A 104 1.05 1.66 6.98
CA LEU A 104 1.44 2.00 8.33
C LEU A 104 0.63 3.21 8.79
N LEU A 105 -0.10 3.06 9.88
CA LEU A 105 -1.07 4.04 10.38
C LEU A 105 -0.76 4.35 11.85
N LEU A 106 -0.76 5.62 12.25
CA LEU A 106 -0.70 5.96 13.68
C LEU A 106 -2.04 5.66 14.37
N GLU A 107 -2.02 4.88 15.45
CA GLU A 107 -3.24 4.49 16.19
C GLU A 107 -3.98 5.68 16.79
N ASP A 108 -3.25 6.71 17.25
CA ASP A 108 -3.86 7.94 17.76
C ASP A 108 -4.64 8.69 16.68
N GLU A 109 -4.17 8.70 15.43
CA GLU A 109 -4.89 9.32 14.32
C GLU A 109 -6.15 8.53 13.96
N ILE A 110 -6.07 7.20 13.99
CA ILE A 110 -7.24 6.34 13.82
C ILE A 110 -8.25 6.63 14.92
N THR A 111 -7.81 6.69 16.18
CA THR A 111 -8.69 6.95 17.33
C THR A 111 -9.36 8.33 17.23
N GLN A 112 -8.63 9.36 16.82
CA GLN A 112 -9.19 10.69 16.57
C GLN A 112 -10.21 10.68 15.43
N ALA A 113 -9.91 9.99 14.32
CA ALA A 113 -10.86 9.82 13.23
C ALA A 113 -12.12 9.09 13.68
N VAL A 114 -11.98 8.01 14.46
CA VAL A 114 -13.10 7.26 15.07
C VAL A 114 -13.97 8.18 15.91
N ALA A 115 -13.38 9.02 16.76
CA ALA A 115 -14.11 9.96 17.61
C ALA A 115 -14.84 11.06 16.81
N ALA A 116 -14.28 11.49 15.68
CA ALA A 116 -14.86 12.54 14.83
C ALA A 116 -16.02 12.05 13.95
N TYR A 117 -16.12 10.75 13.68
CA TYR A 117 -17.12 10.19 12.76
C TYR A 117 -18.10 9.23 13.46
N PRO A 118 -19.35 9.65 13.72
CA PRO A 118 -20.32 8.89 14.54
C PRO A 118 -20.82 7.56 13.93
N ASP A 119 -20.26 7.13 12.80
CA ASP A 119 -20.69 5.98 12.00
C ASP A 119 -19.50 5.13 11.52
N ILE A 120 -18.31 5.31 12.10
CA ILE A 120 -17.09 4.64 11.61
C ILE A 120 -17.19 3.11 11.68
N ASP A 121 -17.89 2.59 12.69
CA ASP A 121 -18.18 1.16 12.86
C ASP A 121 -19.07 0.58 11.76
N LYS A 122 -19.68 1.43 10.91
CA LYS A 122 -20.45 1.01 9.74
C LYS A 122 -19.64 1.01 8.46
N ILE A 123 -18.42 1.54 8.44
CA ILE A 123 -17.58 1.57 7.23
C ILE A 123 -17.34 0.14 6.73
N TRP A 124 -16.98 -0.79 7.61
CA TRP A 124 -16.79 -2.19 7.21
C TRP A 124 -18.08 -2.78 6.63
N MET A 125 -19.24 -2.57 7.26
CA MET A 125 -20.55 -3.05 6.76
C MET A 125 -20.89 -2.45 5.40
N ARG A 126 -20.64 -1.15 5.20
CA ARG A 126 -20.88 -0.44 3.95
C ARG A 126 -19.97 -0.97 2.83
N ASN A 127 -18.71 -1.24 3.14
CA ASN A 127 -17.76 -1.83 2.19
C ASN A 127 -18.21 -3.24 1.80
N GLN A 128 -18.57 -4.08 2.76
CA GLN A 128 -19.09 -5.42 2.51
C GLN A 128 -20.34 -5.42 1.64
N ALA A 129 -21.35 -4.62 2.01
CA ALA A 129 -22.57 -4.49 1.22
C ALA A 129 -22.29 -3.98 -0.20
N THR A 130 -21.30 -3.09 -0.35
CA THR A 130 -20.89 -2.56 -1.66
C THR A 130 -20.23 -3.64 -2.50
N VAL A 131 -19.24 -4.36 -1.99
CA VAL A 131 -18.55 -5.42 -2.76
C VAL A 131 -19.49 -6.58 -3.08
N GLN A 132 -20.43 -6.91 -2.18
CA GLN A 132 -21.49 -7.89 -2.44
C GLN A 132 -22.42 -7.45 -3.58
N ARG A 133 -22.82 -6.17 -3.59
CA ARG A 133 -23.68 -5.62 -4.64
C ARG A 133 -22.98 -5.53 -5.99
N VAL A 134 -21.68 -5.21 -6.01
CA VAL A 134 -20.87 -5.11 -7.23
C VAL A 134 -20.55 -6.52 -7.78
N GLY A 135 -20.23 -7.46 -6.89
CA GLY A 135 -19.90 -8.85 -7.24
C GLY A 135 -18.45 -9.06 -7.67
N ALA A 136 -18.00 -10.32 -7.61
CA ALA A 136 -16.60 -10.71 -7.87
C ALA A 136 -16.13 -10.33 -9.28
N ASP A 137 -16.91 -10.65 -10.32
CA ASP A 137 -16.51 -10.44 -11.72
C ASP A 137 -16.23 -8.97 -12.04
N ALA A 138 -17.09 -8.08 -11.55
CA ALA A 138 -16.93 -6.64 -11.74
C ALA A 138 -15.73 -6.10 -10.93
N MET A 139 -15.55 -6.57 -9.69
CA MET A 139 -14.38 -6.20 -8.89
C MET A 139 -13.07 -6.71 -9.50
N GLN A 140 -13.05 -7.93 -10.05
CA GLN A 140 -11.90 -8.49 -10.75
C GLN A 140 -11.55 -7.67 -12.00
N SER A 141 -12.57 -7.28 -12.77
CA SER A 141 -12.39 -6.44 -13.96
C SER A 141 -11.80 -5.07 -13.61
N LEU A 142 -12.30 -4.44 -12.54
CA LEU A 142 -11.76 -3.18 -12.03
C LEU A 142 -10.29 -3.33 -11.61
N LEU A 143 -9.97 -4.35 -10.81
CA LEU A 143 -8.60 -4.60 -10.36
C LEU A 143 -7.63 -4.86 -11.52
N HIS A 144 -8.07 -5.63 -12.51
CA HIS A 144 -7.28 -5.90 -13.70
C HIS A 144 -7.01 -4.63 -14.52
N SER A 145 -8.02 -3.75 -14.65
CA SER A 145 -7.85 -2.47 -15.34
C SER A 145 -6.81 -1.57 -14.67
N CYS A 146 -6.75 -1.55 -13.34
CA CYS A 146 -5.73 -0.81 -12.61
C CYS A 146 -4.31 -1.33 -12.90
N ARG A 147 -4.12 -2.66 -12.91
CA ARG A 147 -2.80 -3.26 -13.22
C ARG A 147 -2.37 -2.98 -14.67
N GLN A 148 -3.30 -2.92 -15.62
CA GLN A 148 -3.00 -2.58 -17.01
C GLN A 148 -2.66 -1.11 -17.20
N ALA A 149 -3.37 -0.19 -16.54
CA ALA A 149 -3.06 1.24 -16.61
C ALA A 149 -1.64 1.53 -16.09
N ALA A 150 -1.26 0.87 -15.00
CA ALA A 150 0.07 1.03 -14.40
C ALA A 150 1.21 0.47 -15.28
N SER A 151 0.98 -0.59 -16.08
CA SER A 151 1.99 -1.10 -17.01
C SER A 151 2.16 -0.24 -18.27
N GLN A 152 1.15 0.54 -18.65
CA GLN A 152 1.20 1.42 -19.82
C GLN A 152 1.74 2.83 -19.50
N GLY A 153 1.73 3.25 -18.22
CA GLY A 153 2.22 4.56 -17.78
C GLY A 153 3.74 4.73 -17.68
N GLY A 154 4.54 3.66 -17.86
CA GLY A 154 6.00 3.67 -17.71
C GLY A 154 6.80 4.10 -18.96
N GLY A 155 6.14 4.59 -20.01
CA GLY A 155 6.72 4.78 -21.35
C GLY A 155 6.90 6.22 -21.83
N ALA A 156 7.03 7.21 -20.95
CA ALA A 156 7.07 8.62 -21.38
C ALA A 156 8.09 9.51 -20.66
N GLU A 157 9.36 9.10 -20.54
CA GLU A 157 10.49 10.05 -20.43
C GLU A 157 11.74 9.45 -21.08
N GLY A 158 12.14 9.98 -22.25
CA GLY A 158 13.32 9.50 -22.97
C GLY A 158 13.39 9.95 -24.42
N GLY A 159 13.23 11.25 -24.68
CA GLY A 159 13.26 11.82 -26.03
C GLY A 159 13.98 13.16 -26.10
N ALA A 160 15.16 13.29 -25.48
CA ALA A 160 16.04 14.41 -25.78
C ALA A 160 16.67 14.17 -27.16
N SER A 161 16.08 14.78 -28.18
CA SER A 161 16.59 14.81 -29.55
C SER A 161 18.01 15.40 -29.58
N SER A 162 18.97 14.57 -29.97
CA SER A 162 20.28 15.00 -30.44
C SER A 162 20.13 15.80 -31.74
N GLY A 163 20.55 17.06 -31.73
CA GLY A 163 20.65 17.91 -32.91
C GLY A 163 21.83 18.85 -32.78
N GLY A 164 23.04 18.33 -33.04
CA GLY A 164 24.25 19.14 -33.19
C GLY A 164 24.44 19.54 -34.65
N SER A 165 24.97 20.75 -34.87
CA SER A 165 25.76 21.22 -36.03
C SER A 165 25.69 22.76 -36.05
N ALA A 166 26.72 23.55 -36.29
CA ALA A 166 28.15 23.34 -36.42
C ALA A 166 28.80 24.72 -36.21
N GLY A 167 30.03 24.72 -35.73
CA GLY A 167 30.87 25.91 -35.72
C GLY A 167 31.25 26.32 -37.15
N SER A 168 31.28 27.62 -37.39
CA SER A 168 32.06 28.22 -38.47
C SER A 168 33.04 29.20 -37.82
N ARG A 169 34.33 28.94 -38.01
CA ARG A 169 35.41 29.92 -37.83
C ARG A 169 35.80 30.42 -39.21
N HIS A 170 36.01 31.73 -39.26
CA HIS A 170 36.75 32.52 -40.27
C HIS A 170 36.12 32.66 -41.66
#